data_AF-A0A7C4RDL9-F1
#
_entry.id   AF-A0A7C4RDL9-F1
#
_cell.length_a   1.000
_cell.length_b   1.000
_cell.length_c   1.000
_cell.angle_alpha   90.00
_cell.angle_beta   90.00
_cell.angle_gamma   90.00
#
_symmetry.space_group_name_H-M   'P 1'
#
loop_
_entity.id
_entity.type
_entity.pdbx_description
1 polymer ?
#
loop_
_entity_poly.entity_id
_entity_poly.type
_entity_poly.pdbx_seq_one_letter_code
_entity_poly.pdbx_strand_id
1 'polypeptide(L)'
;MTNDNFSNKALRASRIGVFASLYVITSLVPISMFIGAPSFLALNLIITPVMAILLSPTEAFFASFFGGIIAFYIAPSQVMFGPYTILLPVVGATLGSLTYHKSKFGAAAASIFLATAISAYLVKNYPFPYFVIPHSVAIVLALAASLKKMTPLHVKIPLYTYVSTMTEQGMMMIFAVHLLGLPWQVFVGVLPLMIYERILGTIGASIVTISLQKIAPKNFIF
;
A
#
# COMPACT_ATOMS: atom_id res chain seq x y z
N MET A 1 30.04 18.47 -15.81
CA MET A 1 28.66 18.71 -15.33
C MET A 1 27.60 17.73 -15.90
N THR A 2 27.97 16.74 -16.72
CA THR A 2 27.02 15.75 -17.30
C THR A 2 26.95 14.42 -16.53
N ASN A 3 27.96 14.07 -15.73
CA ASN A 3 28.03 12.79 -15.00
C ASN A 3 27.03 12.67 -13.84
N ASP A 4 26.74 13.76 -13.12
CA ASP A 4 25.86 13.71 -11.94
C ASP A 4 24.40 13.40 -12.31
N ASN A 5 23.93 13.92 -13.45
CA ASN A 5 22.57 13.66 -13.94
C ASN A 5 22.39 12.23 -14.45
N PHE A 6 23.42 11.62 -15.05
CA PHE A 6 23.37 10.24 -15.51
C PHE A 6 23.40 9.26 -14.33
N SER A 7 24.30 9.49 -13.37
CA SER A 7 24.40 8.71 -12.14
C SER A 7 23.08 8.70 -11.36
N ASN A 8 22.42 9.86 -11.22
CA ASN A 8 21.11 9.97 -10.57
C ASN A 8 20.00 9.20 -11.31
N LYS A 9 19.98 9.20 -12.64
CA LYS A 9 18.98 8.43 -13.41
C LYS A 9 19.20 6.93 -13.27
N ALA A 10 20.44 6.47 -13.35
CA ALA A 10 20.80 5.07 -13.18
C ALA A 10 20.43 4.56 -11.78
N LEU A 11 20.71 5.35 -10.74
CA LEU A 11 20.33 5.02 -9.37
C LEU A 11 18.81 4.88 -9.20
N ARG A 12 18.02 5.82 -9.73
CA ARG A 12 16.54 5.73 -9.68
C ARG A 12 16.01 4.49 -10.37
N ALA A 13 16.52 4.18 -11.56
CA ALA A 13 16.17 2.96 -12.28
C ALA A 13 16.52 1.71 -11.46
N SER A 14 17.70 1.69 -10.83
CA SER A 14 18.12 0.59 -9.96
C SER A 14 17.20 0.42 -8.75
N ARG A 15 16.79 1.52 -8.08
CA ARG A 15 15.85 1.47 -6.97
C ARG A 15 14.51 0.89 -7.40
N ILE A 16 13.96 1.37 -8.52
CA ILE A 16 12.72 0.83 -9.10
C ILE A 16 12.85 -0.67 -9.34
N GLY A 17 13.93 -1.12 -9.98
CA GLY A 17 14.16 -2.53 -10.27
C GLY A 17 14.28 -3.40 -9.01
N VAL A 18 15.03 -2.95 -7.99
CA VAL A 18 15.21 -3.68 -6.73
C VAL A 18 13.88 -3.83 -5.99
N PHE A 19 13.11 -2.74 -5.83
CA PHE A 19 11.85 -2.81 -5.11
C PHE A 19 10.75 -3.54 -5.90
N ALA A 20 10.72 -3.43 -7.23
CA ALA A 20 9.86 -4.26 -8.07
C ALA A 20 10.19 -5.76 -7.88
N SER A 21 11.48 -6.12 -7.88
CA SER A 21 11.92 -7.50 -7.66
C SER A 21 11.56 -8.01 -6.26
N LEU A 22 11.76 -7.17 -5.22
CA LEU A 22 11.35 -7.50 -3.86
C LEU A 22 9.83 -7.73 -3.76
N TYR A 23 9.04 -6.89 -4.42
CA TYR A 23 7.59 -7.08 -4.49
C TYR A 23 7.23 -8.42 -5.13
N VAL A 24 7.86 -8.76 -6.27
CA VAL A 24 7.64 -10.04 -6.97
C VAL A 24 8.01 -11.24 -6.09
N ILE A 25 9.22 -11.26 -5.51
CA ILE A 25 9.69 -12.40 -4.70
C ILE A 25 8.80 -12.60 -3.48
N THR A 26 8.42 -11.51 -2.81
CA THR A 26 7.53 -11.59 -1.63
C THR A 26 6.08 -11.95 -2.00
N SER A 27 5.67 -11.76 -3.25
CA SER A 27 4.37 -12.24 -3.76
C SER A 27 4.28 -13.78 -3.83
N LEU A 28 5.42 -14.47 -3.85
CA LEU A 28 5.49 -15.93 -3.88
C LEU A 28 5.38 -16.58 -2.49
N VAL A 29 5.38 -15.79 -1.42
CA VAL A 29 5.33 -16.27 -0.04
C VAL A 29 3.93 -16.01 0.53
N PRO A 30 3.02 -17.00 0.53
CA PRO A 30 1.68 -16.84 1.07
C PRO A 30 1.72 -16.67 2.60
N ILE A 31 0.85 -15.82 3.14
CA ILE A 31 0.72 -15.53 4.58
C ILE A 31 -0.68 -15.87 5.08
N SER A 32 -1.72 -15.55 4.33
CA SER A 32 -3.10 -15.83 4.72
C SER A 32 -3.96 -16.20 3.51
N MET A 33 -5.02 -16.96 3.76
CA MET A 33 -6.06 -17.23 2.76
C MET A 33 -7.01 -16.03 2.67
N PHE A 34 -7.36 -15.64 1.45
CA PHE A 34 -8.39 -14.65 1.22
C PHE A 34 -9.77 -15.29 1.36
N ILE A 35 -10.60 -14.81 2.30
CA ILE A 35 -11.96 -15.35 2.47
C ILE A 35 -12.85 -14.91 1.31
N GLY A 36 -13.48 -15.88 0.64
CA GLY A 36 -14.41 -15.65 -0.48
C GLY A 36 -13.80 -15.85 -1.86
N ALA A 37 -12.53 -16.22 -1.97
CA ALA A 37 -11.87 -16.60 -3.23
C ALA A 37 -10.77 -17.65 -2.99
N PRO A 38 -10.38 -18.45 -3.99
CA PRO A 38 -9.28 -19.41 -3.88
C PRO A 38 -7.90 -18.73 -4.00
N SER A 39 -7.71 -17.58 -3.35
CA SER A 39 -6.49 -16.77 -3.46
C SER A 39 -5.82 -16.55 -2.11
N PHE A 40 -4.51 -16.29 -2.14
CA PHE A 40 -3.71 -16.01 -0.94
C PHE A 40 -3.24 -14.56 -0.92
N LEU A 41 -3.25 -13.97 0.27
CA LEU A 41 -2.46 -12.78 0.56
C LEU A 41 -1.02 -13.20 0.86
N ALA A 42 -0.06 -12.43 0.37
CA ALA A 42 1.36 -12.76 0.46
C ALA A 42 2.15 -11.71 1.21
N LEU A 43 3.42 -12.02 1.45
CA LEU A 43 4.39 -11.15 2.12
C LEU A 43 4.60 -9.81 1.41
N ASN A 44 4.16 -9.67 0.16
CA ASN A 44 4.13 -8.39 -0.56
C ASN A 44 3.30 -7.31 0.15
N LEU A 45 2.38 -7.65 1.08
CA LEU A 45 1.67 -6.67 1.91
C LEU A 45 2.60 -5.80 2.76
N ILE A 46 3.80 -6.29 3.06
CA ILE A 46 4.84 -5.57 3.80
C ILE A 46 5.62 -4.67 2.84
N ILE A 47 5.84 -5.10 1.61
CA ILE A 47 6.71 -4.39 0.66
C ILE A 47 6.02 -3.16 0.08
N THR A 48 4.71 -3.18 -0.19
CA THR A 48 3.97 -2.00 -0.68
C THR A 48 4.18 -0.76 0.20
N PRO A 49 3.92 -0.80 1.52
CA PRO A 49 4.19 0.33 2.42
C PRO A 49 5.69 0.63 2.58
N VAL A 50 6.60 -0.34 2.46
CA VAL A 50 8.05 -0.04 2.44
C VAL A 50 8.41 0.81 1.22
N MET A 51 7.91 0.45 0.03
CA MET A 51 8.07 1.27 -1.19
C MET A 51 7.50 2.67 -0.99
N ALA A 52 6.33 2.79 -0.35
CA ALA A 52 5.70 4.07 -0.07
C ALA A 52 6.63 5.03 0.71
N ILE A 53 7.32 4.53 1.73
CA ILE A 53 8.18 5.37 2.58
C ILE A 53 9.57 5.59 1.97
N LEU A 54 10.15 4.56 1.36
CA LEU A 54 11.54 4.61 0.89
C LEU A 54 11.70 5.16 -0.52
N LEU A 55 10.66 5.19 -1.35
CA LEU A 55 10.74 5.66 -2.73
C LEU A 55 9.96 6.96 -2.92
N SER A 56 10.48 7.84 -3.77
CA SER A 56 9.74 9.02 -4.21
C SER A 56 8.43 8.61 -4.90
N PRO A 57 7.38 9.46 -4.95
CA PRO A 57 6.07 9.04 -5.48
C PRO A 57 6.12 8.44 -6.89
N THR A 58 6.98 8.96 -7.77
CA THR A 58 7.17 8.42 -9.11
C THR A 58 7.90 7.08 -9.10
N GLU A 59 8.92 6.91 -8.25
CA GLU A 59 9.64 5.64 -8.12
C GLU A 59 8.73 4.56 -7.51
N ALA A 60 7.95 4.91 -6.48
CA ALA A 60 6.97 4.03 -5.85
C ALA A 60 5.93 3.55 -6.86
N PHE A 61 5.42 4.46 -7.70
CA PHE A 61 4.50 4.13 -8.80
C PHE A 61 5.12 3.12 -9.77
N PHE A 62 6.29 3.41 -10.31
CA PHE A 62 6.91 2.49 -11.30
C PHE A 62 7.33 1.16 -10.68
N ALA A 63 7.87 1.15 -9.45
CA ALA A 63 8.28 -0.07 -8.77
C ALA A 63 7.09 -0.99 -8.51
N SER A 64 5.99 -0.44 -7.99
CA SER A 64 4.75 -1.19 -7.75
C SER A 64 4.02 -1.59 -9.04
N PHE A 65 4.08 -0.77 -10.09
CA PHE A 65 3.49 -1.09 -11.39
C PHE A 65 4.22 -2.23 -12.09
N PHE A 66 5.55 -2.14 -12.25
CA PHE A 66 6.33 -3.22 -12.86
C PHE A 66 6.35 -4.47 -11.97
N GLY A 67 6.51 -4.31 -10.66
CA GLY A 67 6.42 -5.42 -9.71
C GLY A 67 5.06 -6.10 -9.77
N GLY A 68 3.97 -5.34 -9.85
CA GLY A 68 2.60 -5.85 -9.98
C GLY A 68 2.37 -6.59 -11.29
N ILE A 69 2.85 -6.06 -12.43
CA ILE A 69 2.76 -6.75 -13.73
C ILE A 69 3.52 -8.09 -13.68
N ILE A 70 4.74 -8.10 -13.17
CA ILE A 70 5.55 -9.33 -13.12
C ILE A 70 4.92 -10.33 -12.15
N ALA A 71 4.49 -9.88 -10.96
CA ALA A 71 3.82 -10.72 -9.96
C ALA A 71 2.52 -11.31 -10.50
N PHE A 72 1.77 -10.57 -11.32
CA PHE A 72 0.56 -11.06 -12.00
C PHE A 72 0.84 -12.34 -12.83
N TYR A 73 2.00 -12.43 -13.49
CA TYR A 73 2.36 -13.63 -14.28
C TYR A 73 2.99 -14.75 -13.45
N ILE A 74 3.76 -14.41 -12.41
CA ILE A 74 4.56 -15.40 -11.66
C ILE A 74 3.81 -15.94 -10.43
N ALA A 75 2.88 -15.17 -9.85
CA ALA A 75 2.10 -15.53 -8.67
C ALA A 75 0.57 -15.54 -8.98
N PRO A 76 0.10 -16.45 -9.86
CA PRO A 76 -1.30 -16.47 -10.32
C PRO A 76 -2.31 -16.68 -9.19
N SER A 77 -1.90 -17.32 -8.09
CA SER A 77 -2.73 -17.51 -6.89
C SER A 77 -3.11 -16.21 -6.17
N GLN A 78 -2.53 -15.06 -6.55
CA GLN A 78 -2.85 -13.75 -6.00
C GLN A 78 -3.75 -12.90 -6.91
N VAL A 79 -4.06 -13.40 -8.11
CA VAL A 79 -4.74 -12.66 -9.18
C VAL A 79 -6.26 -12.74 -9.02
N MET A 80 -6.77 -12.31 -7.88
CA MET A 80 -8.20 -12.42 -7.56
C MET A 80 -9.08 -11.49 -8.40
N PHE A 81 -8.56 -10.33 -8.83
CA PHE A 81 -9.30 -9.32 -9.59
C PHE A 81 -8.90 -9.31 -11.07
N GLY A 82 -8.30 -10.39 -11.57
CA GLY A 82 -7.75 -10.42 -12.92
C GLY A 82 -6.68 -9.33 -13.10
N PRO A 83 -6.58 -8.70 -14.29
CA PRO A 83 -5.60 -7.64 -14.56
C PRO A 83 -5.67 -6.46 -13.59
N TYR A 84 -6.83 -6.21 -12.98
CA TYR A 84 -7.00 -5.11 -12.03
C TYR A 84 -6.24 -5.31 -10.71
N THR A 85 -5.77 -6.52 -10.40
CA THR A 85 -4.93 -6.78 -9.21
C THR A 85 -3.67 -5.90 -9.18
N ILE A 86 -3.15 -5.49 -10.35
CA ILE A 86 -1.98 -4.59 -10.45
C ILE A 86 -2.26 -3.24 -9.78
N LEU A 87 -3.52 -2.79 -9.73
CA LEU A 87 -3.88 -1.50 -9.13
C LEU A 87 -3.74 -1.49 -7.60
N LEU A 88 -3.80 -2.64 -6.93
CA LEU A 88 -3.64 -2.73 -5.47
C LEU A 88 -2.29 -2.14 -5.02
N PRO A 89 -1.14 -2.72 -5.40
CA PRO A 89 0.15 -2.20 -4.97
C PRO A 89 0.44 -0.81 -5.53
N VAL A 90 -0.06 -0.49 -6.73
CA VAL A 90 0.11 0.83 -7.34
C VAL A 90 -0.55 1.91 -6.50
N VAL A 91 -1.81 1.73 -6.13
CA VAL A 91 -2.53 2.70 -5.31
C VAL A 91 -1.90 2.80 -3.92
N GLY A 92 -1.62 1.66 -3.27
CA GLY A 92 -1.02 1.60 -1.94
C GLY A 92 0.33 2.31 -1.86
N ALA A 93 1.25 1.98 -2.79
CA ALA A 93 2.59 2.55 -2.81
C ALA A 93 2.57 4.04 -3.22
N THR A 94 1.80 4.39 -4.24
CA THR A 94 1.78 5.75 -4.79
C THR A 94 1.11 6.73 -3.85
N LEU A 95 -0.10 6.42 -3.35
CA LEU A 95 -0.81 7.30 -2.42
C LEU A 95 -0.08 7.37 -1.07
N GLY A 96 0.40 6.23 -0.56
CA GLY A 96 1.25 6.21 0.63
C GLY A 96 2.50 7.09 0.49
N SER A 97 3.20 6.99 -0.64
CA SER A 97 4.39 7.80 -0.91
C SER A 97 4.07 9.28 -1.07
N LEU A 98 2.96 9.61 -1.73
CA LEU A 98 2.46 10.98 -1.80
C LEU A 98 2.19 11.52 -0.40
N THR A 99 1.50 10.76 0.47
CA THR A 99 1.22 11.20 1.84
C THR A 99 2.54 11.43 2.61
N TYR A 100 3.52 10.54 2.49
CA TYR A 100 4.79 10.67 3.21
C TYR A 100 5.70 11.81 2.69
N HIS A 101 5.88 11.92 1.36
CA HIS A 101 6.83 12.86 0.73
C HIS A 101 6.21 14.21 0.36
N LYS A 102 4.90 14.24 0.12
CA LYS A 102 4.13 15.43 -0.28
C LYS A 102 2.99 15.72 0.70
N SER A 103 3.25 15.51 1.99
CA SER A 103 2.41 15.76 3.17
C SER A 103 1.01 16.34 2.90
N LYS A 104 0.85 17.65 2.65
CA LYS A 104 -0.48 18.27 2.44
C LYS A 104 -1.24 17.72 1.22
N PHE A 105 -0.61 17.76 0.05
CA PHE A 105 -1.23 17.30 -1.21
C PHE A 105 -1.49 15.80 -1.16
N GLY A 106 -0.53 15.02 -0.66
CA GLY A 106 -0.67 13.58 -0.55
C GLY A 106 -1.66 13.12 0.51
N ALA A 107 -1.79 13.84 1.62
CA ALA A 107 -2.83 13.58 2.60
C ALA A 107 -4.23 13.84 2.03
N ALA A 108 -4.40 14.94 1.29
CA ALA A 108 -5.65 15.24 0.60
C ALA A 108 -6.00 14.17 -0.45
N ALA A 109 -5.03 13.79 -1.29
CA ALA A 109 -5.22 12.76 -2.32
C ALA A 109 -5.61 11.40 -1.72
N ALA A 110 -4.88 10.94 -0.69
CA ALA A 110 -5.20 9.69 -0.01
C ALA A 110 -6.56 9.75 0.70
N SER A 111 -6.90 10.89 1.32
CA SER A 111 -8.18 11.08 2.02
C SER A 111 -9.36 11.07 1.06
N ILE A 112 -9.25 11.76 -0.08
CA ILE A 112 -10.28 11.76 -1.13
C ILE A 112 -10.46 10.35 -1.67
N PHE A 113 -9.37 9.65 -2.00
CA PHE A 113 -9.44 8.27 -2.46
C PHE A 113 -10.14 7.35 -1.45
N LEU A 114 -9.74 7.40 -0.17
CA LEU A 114 -10.35 6.59 0.88
C LEU A 114 -11.82 6.95 1.09
N ALA A 115 -12.18 8.24 1.05
CA ALA A 115 -13.57 8.67 1.14
C ALA A 115 -14.41 8.14 -0.04
N THR A 116 -13.85 8.11 -1.25
CA THR A 116 -14.47 7.49 -2.42
C THR A 116 -14.64 5.98 -2.21
N ALA A 117 -13.62 5.28 -1.71
CA ALA A 117 -13.70 3.85 -1.42
C ALA A 117 -14.77 3.53 -0.36
N ILE A 118 -14.82 4.29 0.73
CA ILE A 118 -15.84 4.20 1.78
C ILE A 118 -17.23 4.40 1.20
N SER A 119 -17.42 5.45 0.40
CA SER A 119 -18.69 5.75 -0.25
C SER A 119 -19.12 4.62 -1.19
N ALA A 120 -18.19 4.12 -2.01
CA ALA A 120 -18.42 3.01 -2.92
C ALA A 120 -18.84 1.73 -2.19
N TYR A 121 -18.27 1.45 -1.00
CA TYR A 121 -18.68 0.33 -0.17
C TYR A 121 -20.08 0.53 0.41
N LEU A 122 -20.34 1.68 1.03
CA LEU A 122 -21.60 1.95 1.74
C LEU A 122 -22.80 1.96 0.79
N VAL A 123 -22.65 2.39 -0.47
CA VAL A 123 -23.75 2.37 -1.46
C VAL A 123 -24.34 0.97 -1.65
N LYS A 124 -23.53 -0.10 -1.59
CA LYS A 124 -24.01 -1.49 -1.76
C LYS A 124 -24.14 -2.26 -0.45
N ASN A 125 -23.29 -1.98 0.53
CA ASN A 125 -23.12 -2.78 1.75
C ASN A 125 -23.33 -1.96 3.04
N TYR A 126 -24.20 -0.93 3.00
CA TYR A 126 -24.58 -0.15 4.19
C TYR A 126 -25.07 -0.97 5.41
N PRO A 127 -25.67 -2.17 5.29
CA PRO A 127 -26.08 -2.94 6.47
C PRO A 127 -24.92 -3.35 7.38
N PHE A 128 -23.68 -3.31 6.90
CA PHE A 128 -22.49 -3.53 7.71
C PHE A 128 -21.50 -2.37 7.60
N PRO A 129 -21.76 -1.24 8.28
CA PRO A 129 -20.94 -0.02 8.15
C PRO A 129 -19.60 -0.11 8.89
N TYR A 130 -19.41 -1.10 9.77
CA TYR A 130 -18.18 -1.21 10.58
C TYR A 130 -16.93 -1.49 9.74
N PHE A 131 -17.09 -2.06 8.53
CA PHE A 131 -15.97 -2.35 7.63
C PHE A 131 -15.18 -1.09 7.20
N VAL A 132 -15.83 0.08 7.23
CA VAL A 132 -15.17 1.34 6.83
C VAL A 132 -14.36 1.99 7.96
N ILE A 133 -14.48 1.52 9.21
CA ILE A 133 -13.82 2.15 10.37
C ILE A 133 -12.30 2.25 10.19
N PRO A 134 -11.56 1.19 9.81
CA PRO A 134 -10.11 1.30 9.63
C PRO A 134 -9.71 2.29 8.53
N HIS A 135 -10.52 2.39 7.47
CA HIS A 135 -10.30 3.36 6.39
C HIS A 135 -10.54 4.80 6.87
N SER A 136 -11.57 5.03 7.69
CA SER A 136 -11.83 6.33 8.33
C SER A 136 -10.68 6.73 9.26
N VAL A 137 -10.12 5.78 10.02
CA VAL A 137 -8.93 6.02 10.84
C VAL A 137 -7.75 6.45 9.96
N ALA A 138 -7.53 5.80 8.81
CA ALA A 138 -6.47 6.20 7.88
C ALA A 138 -6.65 7.62 7.33
N ILE A 139 -7.89 8.07 7.05
CA ILE A 139 -8.18 9.47 6.69
C ILE A 139 -7.74 10.41 7.80
N VAL A 140 -8.18 10.16 9.04
CA VAL A 140 -7.83 10.98 10.20
C VAL A 140 -6.32 11.04 10.38
N LEU A 141 -5.62 9.91 10.28
CA LEU A 141 -4.17 9.85 10.42
C LEU A 141 -3.44 10.59 9.29
N ALA A 142 -3.88 10.43 8.03
CA ALA A 142 -3.30 11.15 6.90
C ALA A 142 -3.44 12.67 7.07
N LEU A 143 -4.62 13.15 7.44
CA LEU A 143 -4.88 14.57 7.66
C LEU A 143 -4.13 15.10 8.89
N ALA A 144 -4.16 14.39 10.03
CA ALA A 144 -3.46 14.81 11.24
C ALA A 144 -1.94 14.87 11.04
N ALA A 145 -1.37 13.90 10.30
CA ALA A 145 0.05 13.87 9.96
C ALA A 145 0.46 15.01 9.01
N SER A 146 -0.50 15.58 8.25
CA SER A 146 -0.26 16.76 7.41
C SER A 146 -0.18 18.08 8.18
N LEU A 147 -0.77 18.13 9.38
CA LEU A 147 -0.83 19.33 10.22
C LEU A 147 0.35 19.45 11.18
N LYS A 148 0.96 18.33 11.59
CA LYS A 148 2.07 18.33 12.56
C LYS A 148 3.44 18.23 11.88
N LYS A 149 4.27 19.26 12.07
CA LYS A 149 5.66 19.32 11.56
C LYS A 149 6.71 18.54 12.38
N MET A 150 6.36 17.95 13.53
CA MET A 150 7.37 17.47 14.50
C MET A 150 7.07 16.09 15.10
N THR A 151 6.52 15.14 14.34
CA THR A 151 6.42 13.74 14.80
C THR A 151 7.79 13.06 14.66
N PRO A 152 8.31 12.41 15.71
CA PRO A 152 9.56 11.67 15.61
C PRO A 152 9.40 10.49 14.65
N LEU A 153 10.50 10.11 13.99
CA LEU A 153 10.50 9.18 12.86
C LEU A 153 9.89 7.80 13.21
N HIS A 154 10.08 7.32 14.45
CA HIS A 154 9.51 6.06 14.94
C HIS A 154 7.99 6.08 15.13
N VAL A 155 7.37 7.26 15.28
CA VAL A 155 5.91 7.44 15.24
C VAL A 155 5.45 7.73 13.82
N LYS A 156 6.23 8.50 13.08
CA LYS A 156 5.93 8.90 11.70
C LYS A 156 5.75 7.67 10.80
N ILE A 157 6.71 6.75 10.78
CA ILE A 157 6.73 5.61 9.84
C ILE A 157 5.50 4.69 10.01
N PRO A 158 5.14 4.23 11.22
CA PRO A 158 3.92 3.43 11.42
C PRO A 158 2.65 4.10 10.92
N LEU A 159 2.52 5.43 11.09
CA LEU A 159 1.34 6.15 10.62
C LEU A 159 1.23 6.14 9.09
N TYR A 160 2.31 6.45 8.38
CA TYR A 160 2.29 6.49 6.92
C TYR A 160 2.24 5.10 6.29
N THR A 161 2.84 4.08 6.92
CA THR A 161 2.70 2.68 6.48
C THR A 161 1.25 2.21 6.67
N TYR A 162 0.57 2.59 7.75
CA TYR A 162 -0.86 2.33 7.92
C TYR A 162 -1.71 2.97 6.82
N VAL A 163 -1.47 4.25 6.49
CA VAL A 163 -2.16 4.93 5.39
C VAL A 163 -1.92 4.22 4.05
N SER A 164 -0.69 3.78 3.78
CA SER A 164 -0.36 3.02 2.57
C SER A 164 -1.09 1.67 2.51
N THR A 165 -1.11 0.90 3.60
CA THR A 165 -1.81 -0.39 3.62
C THR A 165 -3.33 -0.23 3.49
N MET A 166 -3.91 0.85 4.02
CA MET A 166 -5.34 1.14 3.90
C MET A 166 -5.73 1.69 2.54
N THR A 167 -4.84 2.39 1.83
CA THR A 167 -5.11 2.82 0.44
C THR A 167 -5.05 1.63 -0.52
N GLU A 168 -4.10 0.71 -0.33
CA GLU A 168 -4.11 -0.60 -1.02
C GLU A 168 -5.43 -1.35 -0.75
N GLN A 169 -5.82 -1.44 0.52
CA GLN A 169 -7.04 -2.15 0.90
C GLN A 169 -8.32 -1.45 0.45
N GLY A 170 -8.33 -0.13 0.37
CA GLY A 170 -9.44 0.63 -0.21
C GLY A 170 -9.68 0.26 -1.67
N MET A 171 -8.62 0.02 -2.44
CA MET A 171 -8.73 -0.47 -3.81
C MET A 171 -9.31 -1.88 -3.86
N MET A 172 -8.83 -2.77 -2.98
CA MET A 172 -9.36 -4.12 -2.83
C MET A 172 -10.84 -4.11 -2.45
N MET A 173 -11.27 -3.21 -1.56
CA MET A 173 -12.65 -3.04 -1.14
C MET A 173 -13.55 -2.60 -2.31
N ILE A 174 -13.10 -1.65 -3.13
CA ILE A 174 -13.83 -1.23 -4.34
C ILE A 174 -14.05 -2.44 -5.26
N PHE A 175 -13.02 -3.24 -5.54
CA PHE A 175 -13.15 -4.40 -6.41
C PHE A 175 -13.98 -5.52 -5.79
N ALA A 176 -13.83 -5.81 -4.51
CA ALA A 176 -14.65 -6.80 -3.81
C ALA A 176 -16.15 -6.48 -3.94
N VAL A 177 -16.53 -5.21 -3.82
CA VAL A 177 -17.93 -4.77 -3.87
C VAL A 177 -18.46 -4.60 -5.29
N HIS A 178 -17.66 -4.03 -6.20
CA HIS A 178 -18.15 -3.64 -7.53
C HIS A 178 -17.75 -4.57 -8.66
N LEU A 179 -16.61 -5.26 -8.54
CA LEU A 179 -16.17 -6.23 -9.53
C LEU A 179 -16.66 -7.64 -9.19
N LEU A 180 -16.52 -8.07 -7.93
CA LEU A 180 -16.94 -9.41 -7.49
C LEU A 180 -18.37 -9.47 -6.93
N GLY A 181 -18.98 -8.32 -6.63
CA GLY A 181 -20.35 -8.26 -6.12
C GLY A 181 -20.53 -8.89 -4.74
N LEU A 182 -19.48 -8.90 -3.90
CA LEU A 182 -19.55 -9.55 -2.59
C LEU A 182 -20.58 -8.87 -1.69
N PRO A 183 -21.46 -9.64 -1.03
CA PRO A 183 -22.48 -9.10 -0.16
C PRO A 183 -21.92 -8.81 1.25
N TRP A 184 -22.58 -7.93 2.00
CA TRP A 184 -22.12 -7.43 3.29
C TRP A 184 -21.82 -8.53 4.33
N GLN A 185 -22.49 -9.69 4.25
CA GLN A 185 -22.30 -10.82 5.15
C GLN A 185 -20.88 -11.38 5.08
N VAL A 186 -20.26 -11.38 3.90
CA VAL A 186 -18.86 -11.82 3.72
C VAL A 186 -17.91 -10.88 4.48
N PHE A 187 -18.21 -9.58 4.47
CA PHE A 187 -17.38 -8.58 5.13
C PHE A 187 -17.37 -8.70 6.66
N VAL A 188 -18.38 -9.34 7.27
CA VAL A 188 -18.38 -9.68 8.70
C VAL A 188 -17.22 -10.64 9.03
N GLY A 189 -16.99 -11.65 8.19
CA GLY A 189 -15.88 -12.60 8.34
C GLY A 189 -14.53 -12.03 7.90
N VAL A 190 -14.52 -11.17 6.87
CA VAL A 190 -13.29 -10.56 6.35
C VAL A 190 -12.74 -9.48 7.30
N LEU A 191 -13.59 -8.75 8.04
CA LEU A 191 -13.16 -7.64 8.91
C LEU A 191 -12.04 -8.01 9.89
N PRO A 192 -12.15 -9.06 10.74
CA PRO A 192 -11.08 -9.40 11.70
C PRO A 192 -9.77 -9.78 11.00
N LEU A 193 -9.84 -10.50 9.87
CA LEU A 193 -8.65 -10.85 9.10
C LEU A 193 -8.00 -9.63 8.45
N MET A 194 -8.81 -8.75 7.88
CA MET A 194 -8.32 -7.50 7.30
C MET A 194 -7.59 -6.68 8.36
N ILE A 195 -8.15 -6.55 9.57
CA ILE A 195 -7.48 -5.84 10.68
C ILE A 195 -6.14 -6.50 11.02
N TYR A 196 -6.11 -7.82 11.17
CA TYR A 196 -4.89 -8.58 11.44
C TYR A 196 -3.81 -8.35 10.37
N GLU A 197 -4.18 -8.51 9.09
CA GLU A 197 -3.29 -8.34 7.95
C GLU A 197 -2.76 -6.91 7.86
N ARG A 198 -3.62 -5.90 8.04
CA ARG A 198 -3.19 -4.51 7.95
C ARG A 198 -2.31 -4.11 9.12
N ILE A 199 -2.51 -4.66 10.32
CA ILE A 199 -1.59 -4.49 11.46
C ILE A 199 -0.24 -5.15 11.14
N LEU A 200 -0.24 -6.38 10.62
CA LEU A 200 0.98 -7.10 10.24
C LEU A 200 1.76 -6.36 9.14
N GLY A 201 1.08 -5.90 8.09
CA GLY A 201 1.65 -5.08 7.03
C GLY A 201 2.25 -3.78 7.56
N THR A 202 1.53 -3.08 8.43
CA THR A 202 1.99 -1.82 9.04
C THR A 202 3.23 -2.01 9.91
N ILE A 203 3.19 -2.98 10.84
CA ILE A 203 4.30 -3.25 11.77
C ILE A 203 5.51 -3.78 11.01
N GLY A 204 5.31 -4.79 10.16
CA GLY A 204 6.38 -5.40 9.37
C GLY A 204 7.07 -4.37 8.48
N ALA A 205 6.29 -3.52 7.80
CA ALA A 205 6.84 -2.48 6.94
C ALA A 205 7.57 -1.41 7.73
N SER A 206 7.08 -1.06 8.91
CA SER A 206 7.73 -0.10 9.79
C SER A 206 9.09 -0.60 10.26
N ILE A 207 9.19 -1.87 10.67
CA ILE A 207 10.44 -2.50 11.09
C ILE A 207 11.44 -2.51 9.94
N VAL A 208 11.02 -2.96 8.75
CA VAL A 208 11.89 -3.01 7.55
C VAL A 208 12.37 -1.61 7.18
N THR A 209 11.47 -0.64 7.12
CA THR A 209 11.78 0.75 6.75
C THR A 209 12.75 1.39 7.73
N ILE A 210 12.50 1.27 9.04
CA ILE A 210 13.37 1.84 10.08
C ILE A 210 14.77 1.20 10.02
N SER A 211 14.84 -0.12 9.81
CA SER A 211 16.09 -0.86 9.70
C SER A 211 16.89 -0.41 8.48
N LEU A 212 16.24 -0.32 7.32
CA LEU A 212 16.88 0.15 6.09
C LEU A 212 17.34 1.60 6.20
N GLN A 213 16.56 2.49 6.84
CA GLN A 213 16.98 3.88 7.06
C GLN A 213 18.19 4.03 7.98
N LYS A 214 18.43 3.08 8.88
CA LYS A 214 19.62 3.07 9.76
C LYS A 214 20.86 2.52 9.07
N ILE A 215 20.70 1.55 8.17
CA ILE A 215 21.82 0.77 7.60
C ILE A 215 22.21 1.26 6.21
N ALA A 216 21.24 1.58 5.35
CA ALA A 216 21.53 1.87 3.96
C ALA A 216 22.19 3.26 3.79
N PRO A 217 23.15 3.38 2.85
CA PRO A 217 23.86 4.63 2.61
C PRO A 217 22.86 5.72 2.23
N LYS A 218 23.07 6.95 2.74
CA LYS A 218 22.16 8.09 2.55
C LYS A 218 21.79 8.30 1.07
N ASN A 219 22.74 8.07 0.17
CA ASN A 219 22.58 8.24 -1.27
C ASN A 219 21.65 7.19 -1.93
N PHE A 220 21.29 6.10 -1.25
CA PHE A 220 20.38 5.08 -1.78
C PHE A 220 18.93 5.32 -1.36
N ILE A 221 18.71 6.05 -0.27
CA ILE A 221 17.39 6.30 0.32
C ILE A 221 16.88 7.71 -0.03
N PHE A 222 17.78 8.69 -0.16
CA PHE A 222 17.46 10.09 -0.43
C PHE A 222 17.90 10.53 -1.82
#